data_AF-A0AA37WD23-F1
#
_entry.id   AF-A0AA37WD23-F1
#
_cell.length_a   1.000
_cell.length_b   1.000
_cell.length_c   1.000
_cell.angle_alpha   90.00
_cell.angle_beta   90.00
_cell.angle_gamma   90.00
#
_symmetry.space_group_name_H-M   'P 1'
#
loop_
_entity.id
_entity.type
_entity.pdbx_description
1 polymer ?
#
loop_
_entity_poly.entity_id
_entity_poly.type
_entity_poly.pdbx_seq_one_letter_code
_entity_poly.pdbx_strand_id
1 'polypeptide(L)'
;MDQLIIYDIFNLDPDISECSIQFLLKTELKPTFISLVSKNLHLVYQENYISEGKVCFADDPELNPAYRTTFHKLDIICYLLSFYSNAIINPTNKLRITRDVTGFWKQVALGRRIYDSLENK
;
A
#
# COMPACT_ATOMS: atom_id res chain seq x y z
N MET A 1 14.30 8.97 -9.96
CA MET A 1 13.19 8.64 -9.04
C MET A 1 11.93 8.76 -9.87
N ASP A 2 11.26 7.65 -10.11
CA ASP A 2 10.08 7.60 -10.98
C ASP A 2 8.87 8.17 -10.23
N GLN A 3 8.16 9.11 -10.86
CA GLN A 3 6.87 9.61 -10.38
C GLN A 3 5.80 8.69 -10.93
N LEU A 4 4.96 8.14 -10.06
CA LEU A 4 3.86 7.26 -10.44
C LEU A 4 2.54 7.96 -10.17
N ILE A 5 1.51 7.64 -10.95
CA ILE A 5 0.12 7.99 -10.65
C ILE A 5 -0.67 6.72 -10.30
N ILE A 6 -1.90 6.83 -9.81
CA ILE A 6 -2.69 5.65 -9.39
C ILE A 6 -2.94 4.70 -10.58
N TYR A 7 -3.06 5.24 -11.80
CA TYR A 7 -3.11 4.45 -13.03
C TYR A 7 -1.86 3.59 -13.27
N ASP A 8 -0.70 3.94 -12.73
CA ASP A 8 0.51 3.11 -12.83
C ASP A 8 0.52 1.99 -11.78
N ILE A 9 -0.30 2.12 -10.74
CA ILE A 9 -0.35 1.24 -9.57
C ILE A 9 -1.45 0.19 -9.73
N PHE A 10 -2.63 0.60 -10.19
CA PHE A 10 -3.84 -0.22 -10.28
C PHE A 10 -4.35 -0.36 -11.72
N ASN A 11 -5.03 -1.46 -11.99
CA ASN A 11 -5.81 -1.67 -13.23
C ASN A 11 -7.13 -0.90 -13.15
N LEU A 12 -7.08 0.40 -13.43
CA LEU A 12 -8.23 1.31 -13.42
C LEU A 12 -8.83 1.49 -14.82
N ASP A 13 -10.14 1.71 -14.86
CA ASP A 13 -10.82 2.25 -16.03
C ASP A 13 -10.42 3.73 -16.23
N PRO A 14 -10.02 4.16 -17.44
CA PRO A 14 -9.62 5.54 -17.73
C PRO A 14 -10.70 6.59 -17.44
N ASP A 15 -11.98 6.21 -17.36
CA ASP A 15 -13.08 7.14 -17.07
C ASP A 15 -13.24 7.47 -15.58
N ILE A 16 -12.42 6.86 -14.71
CA ILE A 16 -12.48 7.09 -13.26
C ILE A 16 -11.78 8.41 -12.90
N SER A 17 -12.54 9.36 -12.37
CA SER A 17 -12.02 10.64 -11.88
C SER A 17 -11.57 10.61 -10.42
N GLU A 18 -12.13 9.71 -9.61
CA GLU A 18 -11.85 9.59 -8.17
C GLU A 18 -12.00 8.13 -7.71
N CYS A 19 -11.10 7.67 -6.85
CA CYS A 19 -11.11 6.31 -6.30
C CYS A 19 -11.32 6.33 -4.78
N SER A 20 -12.29 5.57 -4.29
CA SER A 20 -12.42 5.28 -2.86
C SER A 20 -11.48 4.15 -2.44
N ILE A 21 -11.15 4.08 -1.15
CA ILE A 21 -10.36 2.97 -0.59
C ILE A 21 -11.04 1.62 -0.82
N GLN A 22 -12.36 1.54 -0.62
CA GLN A 22 -13.14 0.33 -0.86
C GLN A 22 -13.11 -0.13 -2.32
N PHE A 23 -13.03 0.82 -3.24
CA PHE A 23 -12.83 0.53 -4.66
C PHE A 23 -11.42 -0.03 -4.90
N LEU A 24 -10.37 0.63 -4.42
CA LEU A 24 -8.97 0.17 -4.58
C LEU A 24 -8.69 -1.20 -3.94
N LEU A 25 -9.38 -1.54 -2.84
CA LEU A 25 -9.32 -2.87 -2.23
C LEU A 25 -9.82 -3.98 -3.16
N LYS A 26 -10.76 -3.66 -4.05
CA LYS A 26 -11.33 -4.59 -5.03
C LYS A 26 -10.59 -4.55 -6.37
N THR A 27 -9.84 -3.48 -6.63
CA THR A 27 -9.00 -3.36 -7.82
C THR A 27 -7.73 -4.20 -7.71
N GLU A 28 -7.29 -4.72 -8.84
CA GLU A 28 -6.02 -5.43 -8.96
C GLU A 28 -4.84 -4.45 -9.06
N LEU A 29 -3.72 -4.81 -8.42
CA LEU A 29 -2.45 -4.12 -8.61
C LEU A 29 -1.84 -4.55 -9.94
N LYS A 30 -1.17 -3.61 -10.62
CA LYS A 30 -0.40 -3.92 -11.82
C LYS A 30 0.80 -4.82 -11.49
N PRO A 31 1.03 -5.93 -12.20
CA PRO A 31 2.20 -6.78 -11.99
C PRO A 31 3.54 -6.05 -12.16
N THR A 32 3.59 -5.06 -13.05
CA THR A 32 4.76 -4.19 -13.25
C THR A 32 5.05 -3.33 -12.03
N PHE A 33 4.01 -2.81 -11.37
CA PHE A 33 4.15 -2.06 -10.12
C PHE A 33 4.60 -2.95 -8.97
N ILE A 34 4.01 -4.15 -8.84
CA ILE A 34 4.43 -5.14 -7.84
C ILE A 34 5.93 -5.46 -7.98
N SER A 35 6.38 -5.69 -9.22
CA SER A 35 7.78 -5.97 -9.52
C SER A 35 8.70 -4.79 -9.18
N LEU A 36 8.25 -3.56 -9.44
CA LEU A 36 8.98 -2.34 -9.11
C LEU A 36 9.17 -2.20 -7.58
N VAL A 37 8.11 -2.38 -6.80
CA VAL A 37 8.17 -2.30 -5.33
C VAL A 37 9.06 -3.42 -4.78
N SER A 38 8.84 -4.66 -5.23
CA SER A 38 9.62 -5.83 -4.78
C SER A 38 11.11 -5.64 -5.02
N LYS A 39 11.49 -5.13 -6.20
CA LYS A 39 12.88 -4.85 -6.55
C LYS A 39 13.48 -3.68 -5.77
N ASN A 40 12.72 -2.60 -5.58
CA ASN A 40 13.23 -1.39 -4.92
C ASN A 40 13.38 -1.56 -3.41
N LEU A 41 12.50 -2.36 -2.78
CA LEU A 41 12.47 -2.55 -1.34
C LEU A 41 13.07 -3.88 -0.89
N HIS A 42 13.42 -4.77 -1.83
CA HIS A 42 13.84 -6.14 -1.54
C HIS A 42 12.79 -6.92 -0.72
N LEU A 43 11.52 -6.72 -1.04
CA LEU A 43 10.38 -7.41 -0.40
C LEU A 43 9.70 -8.35 -1.39
N VAL A 44 9.04 -9.39 -0.88
CA VAL A 44 8.25 -10.33 -1.68
C VAL A 44 6.77 -9.97 -1.59
N TYR A 45 6.10 -9.87 -2.75
CA TYR A 45 4.66 -9.64 -2.77
C TYR A 45 3.89 -10.91 -2.42
N GLN A 46 2.91 -10.78 -1.52
CA GLN A 46 2.01 -11.85 -1.14
C GLN A 46 0.57 -11.47 -1.49
N GLU A 47 0.02 -12.14 -2.50
CA GLU A 47 -1.33 -11.88 -3.02
C GLU A 47 -2.42 -12.36 -2.06
N ASN A 48 -2.24 -13.56 -1.50
CA ASN A 48 -3.13 -14.17 -0.53
C ASN A 48 -2.59 -13.92 0.88
N TYR A 49 -2.88 -12.74 1.44
CA TYR A 49 -2.82 -12.59 2.88
C TYR A 49 -4.04 -13.29 3.48
N ILE A 50 -3.93 -14.60 3.66
CA ILE A 50 -4.92 -15.36 4.44
C ILE A 50 -4.73 -14.89 5.88
N SER A 51 -5.77 -14.32 6.50
CA SER A 51 -5.75 -13.97 7.92
C SER A 51 -5.65 -15.19 8.86
N GLU A 52 -5.45 -16.39 8.30
CA GLU A 52 -5.12 -17.64 9.00
C GLU A 52 -3.68 -17.58 9.48
N GLY A 53 -3.49 -16.75 10.49
CA GLY A 53 -2.21 -16.61 11.15
C GLY A 53 -2.09 -15.32 11.93
N LYS A 54 -2.94 -15.10 12.94
CA LYS A 54 -2.58 -14.27 14.11
C LYS A 54 -1.39 -14.87 14.91
N VAL A 55 -0.50 -15.60 14.24
CA VAL A 55 0.69 -16.26 14.78
C VAL A 55 1.86 -15.77 13.96
N CYS A 56 2.20 -14.51 14.16
CA CYS A 56 3.54 -13.96 14.02
C CYS A 56 3.42 -12.49 14.43
N PHE A 57 4.36 -12.03 15.24
CA PHE A 57 4.52 -10.65 15.70
C PHE A 57 4.74 -9.62 14.55
N ALA A 58 4.35 -9.95 13.32
CA ALA A 58 4.56 -9.12 12.13
C ALA A 58 3.96 -7.71 12.32
N ASP A 59 2.83 -7.60 13.02
CA ASP A 59 2.16 -6.34 13.37
C ASP A 59 2.43 -5.87 14.82
N ASP A 60 3.31 -6.55 15.54
CA ASP A 60 3.74 -6.09 16.85
C ASP A 60 4.59 -4.81 16.68
N PRO A 61 4.24 -3.70 17.36
CA PRO A 61 5.04 -2.48 17.33
C PRO A 61 6.49 -2.68 17.82
N GLU A 62 6.78 -3.77 18.54
CA GLU A 62 8.12 -4.16 18.96
C GLU A 62 8.93 -4.87 17.86
N LEU A 63 8.28 -5.34 16.79
CA LEU A 63 8.98 -5.98 15.70
C LEU A 63 9.65 -4.94 14.80
N ASN A 64 10.98 -4.98 14.73
CA ASN A 64 11.73 -4.07 13.89
C ASN A 64 11.28 -4.23 12.42
N PRO A 65 10.82 -3.15 11.74
CA PRO A 65 10.36 -3.19 10.36
C PRO A 65 11.37 -3.80 9.37
N ALA A 66 12.65 -3.82 9.73
CA ALA A 66 13.71 -4.46 8.95
C ALA A 66 13.55 -5.99 8.81
N TYR A 67 12.78 -6.65 9.69
CA TYR A 67 12.52 -8.09 9.60
C TYR A 67 11.29 -8.44 8.75
N ARG A 68 10.50 -7.45 8.32
CA ARG A 68 9.39 -7.69 7.39
C ARG A 68 9.97 -7.91 5.99
N THR A 69 9.82 -9.11 5.47
CA THR A 69 10.33 -9.52 4.16
C THR A 69 9.24 -9.59 3.09
N THR A 70 7.97 -9.46 3.47
CA THR A 70 6.82 -9.52 2.58
C THR A 70 5.96 -8.26 2.66
N PHE A 71 5.22 -7.97 1.59
CA PHE A 71 4.18 -6.95 1.57
C PHE A 71 2.97 -7.45 0.79
N HIS A 72 1.79 -6.91 1.10
CA HIS A 72 0.54 -7.26 0.43
C HIS A 72 -0.22 -6.01 -0.04
N LYS A 73 -1.31 -6.19 -0.79
CA LYS A 73 -2.08 -5.06 -1.37
C LYS A 73 -2.51 -4.01 -0.34
N LEU A 74 -2.94 -4.44 0.85
CA LEU A 74 -3.34 -3.51 1.91
C LEU A 74 -2.17 -2.62 2.39
N ASP A 75 -0.91 -3.07 2.33
CA ASP A 75 0.23 -2.23 2.68
C ASP A 75 0.41 -1.11 1.65
N ILE A 76 0.19 -1.39 0.36
CA ILE A 76 0.23 -0.39 -0.70
C ILE A 76 -0.89 0.65 -0.49
N ILE A 77 -2.10 0.20 -0.14
CA ILE A 77 -3.23 1.10 0.14
C ILE A 77 -2.93 1.97 1.38
N CYS A 78 -2.41 1.38 2.46
CA CYS A 78 -1.98 2.15 3.63
C CYS A 78 -0.84 3.11 3.28
N TYR A 79 0.14 2.70 2.47
CA TYR A 79 1.19 3.61 1.99
C TYR A 79 0.60 4.80 1.23
N LEU A 80 -0.42 4.59 0.37
CA LEU A 80 -1.10 5.69 -0.33
C LEU A 80 -1.85 6.61 0.62
N LEU A 81 -2.57 6.05 1.60
CA LEU A 81 -3.33 6.81 2.59
C LEU A 81 -2.46 7.73 3.44
N SER A 82 -1.18 7.42 3.63
CA SER A 82 -0.28 8.32 4.37
C SER A 82 0.00 9.63 3.62
N PHE A 83 -0.21 9.67 2.29
CA PHE A 83 -0.09 10.86 1.46
C PHE A 83 -1.44 11.49 1.13
N TYR A 84 -2.50 10.68 1.07
CA TYR A 84 -3.86 11.11 0.80
C TYR A 84 -4.72 10.84 2.03
N SER A 85 -4.73 11.79 2.97
CA SER A 85 -5.50 11.71 4.23
C SER A 85 -7.01 11.63 4.02
N ASN A 86 -7.48 11.78 2.78
CA ASN A 86 -8.88 11.68 2.41
C ASN A 86 -9.18 10.24 1.95
N ALA A 87 -10.37 9.73 2.29
CA ALA A 87 -10.84 8.42 1.82
C ALA A 87 -11.02 8.33 0.29
N ILE A 88 -10.83 9.45 -0.41
CA ILE A 88 -10.95 9.62 -1.86
C ILE A 88 -9.60 10.08 -2.40
N ILE A 89 -9.09 9.33 -3.38
CA ILE A 89 -7.80 9.56 -4.02
C ILE A 89 -8.05 9.96 -5.48
N ASN A 90 -7.47 11.08 -5.91
CA ASN A 90 -7.46 11.47 -7.32
C ASN A 90 -6.43 10.61 -8.08
N PRO A 91 -6.82 9.88 -9.15
CA PRO A 91 -5.95 8.97 -9.86
C PRO A 91 -4.74 9.60 -10.53
N THR A 92 -4.79 10.90 -10.81
CA THR A 92 -3.71 11.66 -11.47
C THR A 92 -2.68 12.23 -10.49
N ASN A 93 -2.92 12.09 -9.18
CA ASN A 93 -1.99 12.54 -8.17
C ASN A 93 -0.67 11.77 -8.28
N LYS A 94 0.42 12.52 -8.28
CA LYS A 94 1.76 11.96 -8.34
C LYS A 94 2.20 11.45 -6.98
N LEU A 95 2.75 10.26 -6.96
CA LEU A 95 3.33 9.58 -5.83
C LEU A 95 4.80 9.26 -6.13
N ARG A 96 5.62 9.28 -5.08
CA ARG A 96 6.98 8.74 -5.13
C ARG A 96 7.01 7.46 -4.30
N ILE A 97 7.52 6.40 -4.88
CA ILE A 97 7.86 5.18 -4.14
C ILE A 97 9.26 5.36 -3.57
N THR A 98 9.37 5.23 -2.26
CA THR A 98 10.66 5.22 -1.57
C THR A 98 11.48 3.99 -1.95
N ARG A 99 12.81 4.11 -1.89
CA ARG A 99 13.73 2.96 -1.96
C ARG A 99 14.22 2.53 -0.57
N ASP A 100 13.80 3.26 0.45
CA ASP A 100 14.09 2.94 1.85
C ASP A 100 12.94 2.11 2.42
N VAL A 101 13.22 0.84 2.72
CA VAL A 101 12.27 -0.11 3.32
C VAL A 101 11.77 0.37 4.69
N THR A 102 12.60 1.05 5.47
CA THR A 102 12.21 1.57 6.78
C THR A 102 11.24 2.75 6.60
N GLY A 103 11.55 3.65 5.67
CA GLY A 103 10.67 4.73 5.25
C GLY A 103 9.33 4.22 4.71
N PHE A 104 9.33 3.13 3.93
CA PHE A 104 8.12 2.50 3.42
C PHE A 104 7.22 2.05 4.57
N TRP A 105 7.74 1.26 5.50
CA TRP A 105 6.95 0.75 6.62
C TRP A 105 6.45 1.85 7.57
N LYS A 106 7.22 2.93 7.75
CA LYS A 106 6.75 4.11 8.50
C LYS A 106 5.50 4.73 7.85
N GLN A 107 5.49 4.86 6.52
CA GLN A 107 4.33 5.38 5.79
C GLN A 107 3.14 4.42 5.86
N VAL A 108 3.38 3.10 5.69
CA VAL A 108 2.35 2.07 5.88
C VAL A 108 1.71 2.17 7.28
N ALA A 109 2.51 2.31 8.33
CA ALA A 109 2.00 2.44 9.71
C ALA A 109 1.15 3.71 9.90
N LEU A 110 1.54 4.83 9.29
CA LEU A 110 0.75 6.07 9.33
C LEU A 110 -0.60 5.89 8.62
N GLY A 111 -0.60 5.34 7.40
CA GLY A 111 -1.84 5.15 6.67
C GLY A 111 -2.72 4.02 7.21
N ARG A 112 -2.16 3.05 7.95
CA ARG A 112 -2.97 2.07 8.68
C ARG A 112 -3.81 2.72 9.77
N ARG A 113 -3.25 3.68 10.52
CA ARG A 113 -4.04 4.46 11.51
C ARG A 113 -5.20 5.21 10.87
N ILE A 114 -5.00 5.72 9.65
CA ILE A 114 -6.05 6.40 8.88
C ILE A 114 -7.09 5.38 8.42
N TYR A 115 -6.65 4.24 7.86
CA TYR A 115 -7.52 3.14 7.44
C TYR A 115 -8.42 2.65 8.58
N ASP A 116 -7.85 2.36 9.75
CA ASP A 116 -8.59 1.91 10.93
C ASP A 116 -9.60 2.98 11.41
N SER A 117 -9.25 4.27 11.32
CA SER A 117 -10.18 5.36 11.65
C SER A 117 -11.33 5.49 10.65
N LEU A 118 -11.19 5.00 9.42
CA LEU A 118 -12.25 4.99 8.42
C LEU A 118 -13.18 3.78 8.56
N GLU A 119 -12.66 2.63 9.02
CA GLU A 119 -13.47 1.42 9.22
C GLU A 119 -14.26 1.42 10.54
N ASN A 120 -13.82 2.18 11.55
CA ASN A 120 -14.51 2.31 12.84
C ASN A 120 -15.56 3.45 12.89
N LYS A 121 -15.90 4.06 11.75
CA LYS A 121 -16.92 5.11 11.62
C LYS A 121 -18.18 4.58 10.94
#